data_AF-A0A8J8K5L4-F1
#
_entry.id   AF-A0A8J8K5L4-F1
#
_cell.length_a   1.000
_cell.length_b   1.000
_cell.length_c   1.000
_cell.angle_alpha   90.00
_cell.angle_beta   90.00
_cell.angle_gamma   90.00
#
_symmetry.space_group_name_H-M   'P 1'
#
loop_
_entity.id
_entity.type
_entity.pdbx_description
1 polymer ?
#
loop_
_entity_poly.entity_id
_entity_poly.type
_entity_poly.pdbx_seq_one_letter_code
_entity_poly.pdbx_strand_id
1 'polypeptide(L)'
;MSDKNWRNNLDLVIEQNLNELINETYEYDYAIKKAKDKSKAQMWVALAIINKKLNDLSLEKVGRSSSKIPKDEMSKILKTLETL
;
A
#
# COMPACT_ATOMS: atom_id res chain seq x y z
N MET A 1 -25.10 -13.40 17.77
CA MET A 1 -25.66 -12.42 16.81
C MET A 1 -24.59 -11.36 16.63
N SER A 2 -24.08 -11.13 15.40
CA SER A 2 -23.13 -10.03 15.19
C SER A 2 -23.78 -8.73 15.62
N ASP A 3 -23.09 -8.01 16.50
CA ASP A 3 -23.50 -6.70 16.95
C ASP A 3 -23.61 -5.77 15.74
N LYS A 4 -24.84 -5.38 15.37
CA LYS A 4 -25.12 -4.67 14.12
C LYS A 4 -24.48 -3.27 14.09
N ASN A 5 -23.98 -2.79 15.23
CA ASN A 5 -23.40 -1.46 15.42
C ASN A 5 -21.90 -1.48 15.78
N TRP A 6 -21.17 -2.54 15.41
CA TRP A 6 -19.71 -2.61 15.66
C TRP A 6 -18.95 -1.37 15.17
N ARG A 7 -19.44 -0.71 14.12
CA ARG A 7 -18.88 0.55 13.60
C ARG A 7 -18.87 1.69 14.61
N ASN A 8 -19.87 1.76 15.48
CA ASN A 8 -20.00 2.84 16.48
C ASN A 8 -19.00 2.69 17.63
N ASN A 9 -18.36 1.52 17.74
CA ASN A 9 -17.36 1.22 18.76
C ASN A 9 -15.94 1.20 18.18
N LEU A 10 -15.75 1.68 16.94
CA LEU A 10 -14.43 1.80 16.35
C LEU A 10 -13.67 2.97 16.98
N ASP A 11 -12.37 2.79 17.13
CA ASP A 11 -11.46 3.90 17.38
C ASP A 11 -11.53 4.91 16.21
N LEU A 12 -11.41 6.20 16.53
CA LEU A 12 -11.54 7.30 15.57
C LEU A 12 -10.58 7.13 14.38
N VAL A 13 -9.35 6.66 14.62
CA VAL A 13 -8.36 6.45 13.57
C VAL A 13 -8.79 5.31 12.64
N ILE A 14 -9.33 4.23 13.21
CA ILE A 14 -9.80 3.09 12.43
C ILE A 14 -11.02 3.50 11.59
N GLU A 15 -11.95 4.24 12.17
CA GLU A 15 -13.13 4.74 11.47
C GLU A 15 -12.75 5.65 10.29
N GLN A 16 -11.84 6.60 10.50
CA GLN A 16 -11.36 7.49 9.45
C GLN A 16 -10.73 6.72 8.30
N ASN A 17 -9.78 5.81 8.59
CA ASN A 17 -9.13 5.00 7.57
C ASN A 17 -10.12 4.09 6.82
N LEU A 18 -11.12 3.55 7.52
CA LEU A 18 -12.17 2.75 6.89
C LEU A 18 -13.02 3.58 5.94
N ASN A 19 -13.40 4.80 6.34
CA ASN A 19 -14.18 5.70 5.50
C ASN A 19 -13.39 6.16 4.26
N GLU A 20 -12.11 6.47 4.42
CA GLU A 20 -11.21 6.77 3.30
C GLU A 20 -11.11 5.59 2.33
N LEU A 21 -10.91 4.37 2.85
CA LEU A 21 -10.86 3.18 2.01
C LEU A 21 -12.17 2.95 1.24
N ILE A 22 -13.32 3.14 1.90
CA ILE A 22 -14.63 3.04 1.24
C ILE A 22 -14.72 4.09 0.12
N ASN A 23 -14.29 5.33 0.39
CA ASN A 23 -14.30 6.39 -0.61
C ASN A 23 -13.41 6.07 -1.82
N GLU A 24 -12.21 5.54 -1.58
CA GLU A 24 -11.31 5.08 -2.64
C GLU A 24 -11.92 3.94 -3.47
N THR A 25 -12.73 3.05 -2.88
CA THR A 25 -13.41 2.02 -3.66
C THR A 25 -14.41 2.59 -4.68
N TYR A 26 -14.96 3.79 -4.46
CA TYR A 26 -15.88 4.41 -5.41
C TYR A 26 -15.20 4.84 -6.72
N GLU A 27 -13.88 5.03 -6.75
CA GLU A 27 -13.16 5.27 -8.01
C GLU A 27 -13.29 4.09 -8.98
N TYR A 28 -13.55 2.90 -8.44
CA TYR A 28 -13.74 1.65 -9.17
C TYR A 28 -15.22 1.25 -9.28
N ASP A 29 -16.14 2.19 -9.04
CA ASP A 29 -17.59 1.96 -9.03
C ASP A 29 -18.09 1.33 -10.35
N TYR A 30 -17.47 1.64 -11.49
CA TYR A 30 -17.76 0.97 -12.76
C TYR A 30 -17.55 -0.55 -12.70
N ALA A 31 -16.46 -1.01 -12.08
CA ALA A 31 -16.15 -2.43 -11.94
C ALA A 31 -17.10 -3.10 -10.93
N ILE A 32 -17.44 -2.39 -9.85
CA ILE A 32 -18.38 -2.87 -8.82
C ILE A 32 -19.79 -3.00 -9.39
N LYS A 33 -20.28 -2.00 -10.13
CA LYS A 33 -21.62 -1.97 -10.73
C LYS A 33 -21.85 -3.08 -11.76
N LYS A 34 -20.81 -3.48 -12.49
CA LYS A 34 -20.87 -4.55 -13.49
C LYS A 34 -20.77 -5.95 -12.90
N ALA A 35 -20.38 -6.08 -11.63
CA ALA A 35 -20.24 -7.38 -11.00
C ALA A 35 -21.60 -8.01 -10.67
N LYS A 36 -21.67 -9.34 -10.79
CA LYS A 36 -22.85 -10.13 -10.37
C LYS A 36 -23.11 -10.00 -8.87
N ASP A 37 -22.05 -9.92 -8.08
CA ASP A 37 -22.09 -9.67 -6.64
C ASP A 37 -21.30 -8.41 -6.31
N LYS A 38 -22.03 -7.31 -6.08
CA LYS A 38 -21.45 -5.98 -5.84
C LYS A 38 -20.70 -5.91 -4.52
N SER A 39 -21.23 -6.53 -3.47
CA SER A 39 -20.60 -6.54 -2.14
C SER A 39 -19.26 -7.27 -2.19
N LYS A 40 -19.22 -8.42 -2.86
CA LYS A 40 -17.98 -9.17 -3.05
C LYS A 40 -16.98 -8.40 -3.92
N ALA A 41 -17.45 -7.75 -4.98
CA ALA A 41 -16.59 -6.92 -5.82
C ALA A 41 -15.98 -5.74 -5.05
N GLN A 42 -16.79 -5.02 -4.28
CA GLN A 42 -16.31 -3.92 -3.44
C GLN A 42 -15.25 -4.39 -2.43
N MET A 43 -15.44 -5.56 -1.82
CA MET A 43 -14.47 -6.15 -0.91
C MET A 43 -13.14 -6.48 -1.61
N TRP A 44 -13.19 -7.07 -2.81
CA TRP A 44 -11.97 -7.36 -3.57
C TRP A 44 -11.22 -6.10 -4.01
N VAL A 45 -11.95 -5.06 -4.41
CA VAL A 45 -11.37 -3.74 -4.71
C VAL A 45 -10.67 -3.18 -3.48
N ALA A 46 -11.35 -3.17 -2.33
CA ALA A 46 -10.75 -2.70 -1.07
C ALA A 46 -9.48 -3.48 -0.71
N LEU A 47 -9.49 -4.80 -0.87
CA LEU A 47 -8.32 -5.65 -0.60
C LEU A 47 -7.16 -5.34 -1.56
N ALA A 48 -7.45 -5.12 -2.84
CA ALA A 48 -6.43 -4.75 -3.82
C ALA A 48 -5.78 -3.39 -3.49
N ILE A 49 -6.59 -2.41 -3.07
CA ILE A 49 -6.11 -1.10 -2.63
C ILE A 49 -5.20 -1.24 -1.40
N ILE A 50 -5.62 -2.00 -0.39
CA ILE A 50 -4.80 -2.26 0.81
C ILE A 50 -3.48 -2.93 0.41
N ASN A 51 -3.52 -3.96 -0.43
CA ASN A 51 -2.31 -4.66 -0.88
C ASN A 51 -1.36 -3.73 -1.63
N LYS A 52 -1.88 -2.83 -2.46
CA LYS A 52 -1.08 -1.80 -3.12
C LYS A 52 -0.40 -0.90 -2.09
N LYS A 53 -1.14 -0.34 -1.14
CA LYS A 53 -0.58 0.52 -0.09
C LYS A 53 0.49 -0.20 0.75
N LEU A 54 0.28 -1.47 1.08
CA LEU A 54 1.28 -2.29 1.79
C LEU A 54 2.54 -2.53 0.96
N ASN A 55 2.39 -2.83 -0.33
CA ASN A 55 3.50 -2.99 -1.25
C ASN A 55 4.28 -1.69 -1.43
N ASP A 56 3.59 -0.56 -1.60
CA ASP A 56 4.21 0.76 -1.73
C ASP A 56 5.02 1.09 -0.46
N LEU A 57 4.46 0.86 0.73
CA LEU A 57 5.18 1.01 2.00
C LEU A 57 6.38 0.05 2.13
N SER A 58 6.25 -1.19 1.66
CA SER A 58 7.34 -2.16 1.64
C SER A 58 8.46 -1.70 0.71
N LEU A 59 8.11 -1.19 -0.48
CA LEU A 59 9.05 -0.69 -1.46
C LEU A 59 9.71 0.61 -1.01
N GLU A 60 9.01 1.51 -0.32
CA GLU A 60 9.61 2.72 0.28
C GLU A 60 10.65 2.36 1.36
N LYS A 61 10.39 1.31 2.15
CA LYS A 61 11.36 0.79 3.12
C LYS A 61 12.60 0.20 2.43
N VAL A 62 12.42 -0.49 1.30
CA VAL A 62 13.52 -1.05 0.50
C VAL A 62 14.26 0.03 -0.30
N GLY A 63 13.57 1.07 -0.78
CA GLY A 63 14.16 2.21 -1.49
C GLY A 63 15.06 3.06 -0.58
N ARG A 64 14.71 3.20 0.70
CA ARG A 64 15.58 3.79 1.72
C ARG A 64 16.83 2.95 2.04
N SER A 65 16.83 1.65 1.71
CA SER A 65 18.02 0.80 1.79
C SER A 65 18.83 0.74 0.49
N SER A 66 18.53 1.59 -0.51
CA SER A 66 19.50 1.84 -1.60
C SER A 66 20.72 2.54 -1.01
N SER A 67 21.66 1.72 -0.56
CA SER A 67 23.01 2.11 -0.19
C SER A 67 23.61 2.88 -1.36
N LYS A 68 23.59 4.22 -1.27
CA LYS A 68 24.64 5.00 -1.93
C LYS A 68 25.94 4.42 -1.42
N ILE A 69 26.66 3.71 -2.28
CA ILE A 69 28.02 3.25 -1.98
C ILE A 69 28.74 4.47 -1.39
N PRO A 70 29.24 4.41 -0.16
CA PRO A 70 29.96 5.53 0.43
C PRO A 70 31.03 5.99 -0.56
N LYS A 71 31.17 7.31 -0.75
CA LYS A 71 32.07 7.88 -1.78
C LYS A 71 33.49 7.29 -1.70
N ASP A 72 33.88 6.88 -0.49
CA ASP A 72 35.18 6.30 -0.16
C ASP A 72 35.35 4.89 -0.74
N GLU A 73 34.29 4.08 -0.78
CA GLU A 73 34.30 2.76 -1.42
C GLU A 73 34.29 2.88 -2.95
N MET A 74 33.52 3.84 -3.49
CA MET A 74 33.53 4.15 -4.93
C MET A 74 34.93 4.61 -5.39
N SER A 75 35.61 5.44 -4.59
CA SER A 75 36.98 5.88 -4.86
C SER A 75 37.98 4.71 -4.93
N LYS A 76 37.86 3.73 -4.02
CA LYS A 76 38.72 2.55 -4.03
C LYS A 76 38.49 1.69 -5.25
N ILE A 77 37.22 1.45 -5.62
CA ILE A 77 36.86 0.65 -6.80
C ILE A 77 37.42 1.30 -8.08
N LEU A 78 37.27 2.62 -8.23
CA LEU A 78 37.80 3.35 -9.38
C LEU A 78 39.33 3.25 -9.47
N LYS A 79 40.04 3.39 -8.34
CA LYS A 79 41.50 3.24 -8.31
C LYS A 79 41.96 1.84 -8.70
N THR A 80 41.24 0.80 -8.28
CA THR A 80 41.57 -0.59 -8.64
C THR A 80 41.35 -0.87 -10.13
N LEU A 81 40.36 -0.22 -10.75
CA LEU A 81 40.11 -0.34 -12.19
C LEU A 81 41.12 0.44 -13.04
N GLU A 82 41.71 1.51 -12.52
CA GLU A 82 42.78 2.28 -13.18
C GLU A 82 44.17 1.60 -13.11
N THR A 83 44.32 0.57 -12.25
CA THR A 83 45.57 -0.17 -12.06
C THR A 83 45.62 -1.53 -12.77
N LEU A 84 44.57 -1.89 -13.50
CA LEU A 84 44.51 -3.02 -14.44
C LEU A 84 44.81 -2.55 -15.87
#